data_AF-A0A6L9J6J6-F1
#
_entry.id   AF-A0A6L9J6J6-F1
#
_cell.length_a   1.000
_cell.length_b   1.000
_cell.length_c   1.000
_cell.angle_alpha   90.00
_cell.angle_beta   90.00
_cell.angle_gamma   90.00
#
_symmetry.space_group_name_H-M   'P 1'
#
loop_
_entity.id
_entity.type
_entity.pdbx_description
1 polymer ?
#
loop_
_entity_poly.entity_id
_entity_poly.type
_entity_poly.pdbx_seq_one_letter_code
_entity_poly.pdbx_strand_id
1 'polypeptide(L)' 'MSDWETLNCHYHPDRIAIERCEVCGRPLCAYCLYYAEDGTRLCEEHAETAQQAGMAVEEPGAYAEQLIGAQVGMQRKQKV' A
#
# COMPACT_ATOMS: atom_id res chain seq x y z
N MET A 1 -19.75 -11.53 -17.37
CA MET A 1 -18.74 -10.82 -18.18
C MET A 1 -17.70 -10.36 -17.20
N SER A 2 -16.46 -10.86 -17.31
CA SER A 2 -15.42 -10.59 -16.32
C SER A 2 -14.78 -9.26 -16.66
N ASP A 3 -15.23 -8.19 -16.02
CA ASP A 3 -14.57 -6.88 -16.03
C ASP A 3 -13.20 -7.02 -15.35
N TRP A 4 -12.23 -7.55 -16.09
CA TRP A 4 -10.79 -7.44 -15.82
C TRP A 4 -10.34 -5.99 -16.01
N GLU A 5 -11.07 -5.04 -15.42
CA GLU A 5 -10.61 -3.67 -15.24
C GLU A 5 -9.45 -3.73 -14.24
N THR A 6 -8.25 -3.98 -14.76
CA THR A 6 -7.01 -3.69 -14.06
C THR A 6 -7.05 -2.20 -13.73
N LEU A 7 -7.47 -1.89 -12.52
CA LEU A 7 -7.54 -0.51 -12.07
C LEU A 7 -6.11 -0.02 -11.95
N ASN A 8 -5.78 1.05 -12.69
CA ASN A 8 -4.52 1.73 -12.51
C ASN A 8 -4.61 2.68 -11.32
N CYS A 9 -3.46 2.97 -10.73
CA CYS A 9 -3.38 3.95 -9.66
C CYS A 9 -3.91 5.29 -10.15
N HIS A 10 -4.76 5.92 -9.35
CA HIS A 10 -5.33 7.22 -9.67
C HIS A 10 -4.26 8.28 -9.97
N TYR A 11 -3.12 8.22 -9.26
CA TYR A 11 -1.99 9.13 -9.44
C TYR A 11 -1.00 8.67 -10.51
N HIS A 12 -1.00 7.38 -10.85
CA HIS A 12 -0.03 6.77 -11.77
C HIS A 12 -0.75 5.83 -12.74
N PRO A 13 -1.18 6.33 -13.91
CA PRO A 13 -1.89 5.53 -14.92
C PRO A 13 -1.07 4.34 -15.45
N ASP A 14 0.24 4.40 -15.30
CA ASP A 14 1.23 3.38 -15.68
C ASP A 14 1.40 2.28 -14.63
N ARG A 15 0.81 2.42 -13.44
CA ARG A 15 0.97 1.46 -12.34
C ARG A 15 -0.34 0.76 -12.01
N ILE A 16 -0.26 -0.54 -11.83
CA ILE A 16 -1.38 -1.36 -11.35
C ILE A 16 -1.72 -0.94 -9.91
N ALA A 17 -2.99 -0.67 -9.65
CA ALA A 17 -3.48 -0.49 -8.30
C ALA A 17 -3.56 -1.84 -7.60
N ILE A 18 -3.05 -1.89 -6.37
CA ILE A 18 -3.11 -3.09 -5.53
C ILE A 18 -4.33 -3.07 -4.62
N GLU A 19 -4.78 -1.88 -4.22
CA GLU A 19 -5.84 -1.65 -3.24
C GLU A 19 -6.55 -0.32 -3.51
N ARG A 20 -7.59 -0.04 -2.72
CA ARG A 20 -8.33 1.23 -2.77
C ARG A 20 -8.27 1.97 -1.44
N CYS A 21 -8.32 3.30 -1.50
CA CYS A 21 -8.56 4.10 -0.30
C CYS A 21 -9.95 3.81 0.25
N GLU A 22 -10.05 3.56 1.56
CA GLU A 22 -11.33 3.26 2.22
C GLU A 22 -12.21 4.49 2.44
N VAL A 23 -11.65 5.70 2.33
CA VAL A 23 -12.40 6.95 2.47
C VAL A 23 -13.00 7.42 1.15
N CYS A 24 -12.22 7.41 0.05
CA CYS A 24 -12.67 7.93 -1.26
C CYS A 24 -12.83 6.88 -2.36
N GLY A 25 -12.45 5.62 -2.11
CA GLY A 25 -12.58 4.51 -3.06
C GLY A 25 -11.59 4.52 -4.23
N ARG A 26 -10.66 5.49 -4.27
CA ARG A 26 -9.69 5.64 -5.37
C ARG A 26 -8.73 4.45 -5.39
N PRO A 27 -8.46 3.87 -6.56
CA PRO A 27 -7.46 2.81 -6.71
C PRO A 27 -6.03 3.36 -6.57
N LEU A 28 -5.19 2.68 -5.78
CA LEU A 28 -3.83 3.10 -5.44
C LEU A 28 -2.83 1.97 -5.64
N CYS A 29 -1.65 2.31 -6.16
CA CYS A 29 -0.51 1.39 -6.21
C CYS A 29 0.17 1.30 -4.83
N ALA A 30 1.08 0.33 -4.69
CA ALA A 30 1.85 0.09 -3.46
C ALA A 30 2.63 1.32 -2.96
N TYR A 31 2.88 2.31 -3.82
CA TYR A 31 3.62 3.53 -3.48
C TYR A 31 2.73 4.71 -3.08
N CYS A 32 1.41 4.62 -3.31
CA CYS A 32 0.46 5.69 -2.97
C CYS A 32 -0.51 5.27 -1.86
N LEU A 33 -0.39 4.04 -1.37
CA LEU A 33 -1.25 3.44 -0.37
C LEU A 33 -0.63 3.60 1.02
N TYR A 34 -1.23 4.44 1.84
CA TYR A 34 -0.84 4.66 3.23
C TYR A 34 -1.68 3.79 4.16
N TYR A 35 -1.13 3.43 5.32
CA TYR A 35 -1.84 2.66 6.35
C TYR A 35 -1.93 3.48 7.63
N ALA A 36 -3.13 3.75 8.11
CA ALA A 36 -3.31 4.29 9.45
C ALA A 36 -3.03 3.22 10.52
N GLU A 37 -2.79 3.65 11.76
CA GLU A 37 -2.50 2.77 12.90
C GLU A 37 -3.59 1.74 13.20
N ASP A 38 -4.84 2.00 12.77
CA ASP A 38 -5.98 1.11 12.88
C ASP A 38 -6.07 0.09 11.72
N GLY A 39 -5.14 0.16 10.76
CA GLY A 39 -5.09 -0.66 9.55
C GLY A 39 -5.87 -0.08 8.36
N THR A 40 -6.45 1.11 8.48
CA THR A 40 -7.23 1.73 7.40
C THR A 40 -6.33 2.14 6.24
N ARG A 41 -6.74 1.77 5.02
CA ARG A 41 -6.04 2.14 3.77
C ARG A 41 -6.42 3.54 3.29
N LEU A 42 -5.43 4.41 3.17
CA LEU A 42 -5.63 5.81 2.82
C LEU A 42 -4.83 6.20 1.57
N CYS A 43 -5.34 7.12 0.77
CA CYS A 43 -4.53 7.87 -0.19
C CYS A 43 -3.75 8.96 0.54
N GLU A 44 -2.73 9.53 -0.11
CA GLU A 44 -1.92 10.64 0.39
C GLU A 44 -2.78 11.75 1.04
N GLU A 45 -3.79 12.27 0.35
CA GLU A 45 -4.65 13.35 0.86
C GLU A 45 -5.37 12.99 2.20
N HIS A 46 -5.86 11.75 2.32
CA HIS A 46 -6.55 11.29 3.54
C HIS A 46 -5.56 10.86 4.63
N ALA A 47 -4.36 10.40 4.24
CA ALA A 47 -3.26 10.13 5.15
C ALA A 47 -2.81 11.43 5.83
N GLU A 48 -2.60 12.51 5.08
CA GLU A 48 -2.26 13.83 5.63
C GLU A 48 -3.37 14.33 6.56
N THR A 49 -4.63 14.16 6.17
CA THR A 49 -5.77 14.53 7.02
C THR A 49 -5.79 13.73 8.33
N ALA A 50 -5.51 12.42 8.26
CA ALA A 50 -5.43 11.55 9.43
C ALA A 50 -4.26 11.93 10.35
N GLN A 51 -3.09 12.24 9.78
CA GLN A 51 -1.94 12.73 10.53
C GLN A 51 -2.24 14.06 11.24
N GLN A 52 -2.91 14.99 10.57
CA GLN A 52 -3.33 16.26 11.17
C GLN A 52 -4.37 16.06 12.29
N ALA A 53 -5.19 15.01 12.21
CA ALA A 53 -6.11 14.62 13.26
C ALA A 53 -5.43 13.90 14.45
N GLY A 54 -4.11 13.65 14.35
CA GLY A 54 -3.32 12.99 15.40
C GLY A 54 -3.26 11.47 15.30
N MET A 55 -3.72 10.88 14.19
CA MET A 55 -3.51 9.45 13.92
C MET A 55 -2.13 9.21 13.36
N ALA A 56 -1.47 8.15 13.84
CA ALA A 56 -0.24 7.67 13.20
C ALA A 56 -0.58 7.03 11.85
N VAL A 57 0.16 7.40 10.81
CA VAL A 57 0.02 6.85 9.46
C VAL A 57 1.39 6.42 8.95
N GLU A 58 1.49 5.16 8.56
CA GLU A 58 2.69 4.56 7.99
C GLU A 58 2.77 4.78 6.47
N GLU A 59 3.99 5.01 6.01
CA GLU A 59 4.26 5.30 4.60
C GLU A 59 4.26 4.03 3.72
N PRO A 60 3.74 4.10 2.49
CA PRO A 60 3.61 2.99 1.54
C PRO A 60 4.89 2.16 1.31
N GLY A 61 6.07 2.78 1.49
CA GLY A 61 7.38 2.15 1.30
C GLY A 61 7.79 1.17 2.41
N ALA A 62 7.32 1.38 3.65
CA ALA A 62 7.71 0.56 4.79
C ALA A 62 7.26 -0.90 4.65
N TYR A 63 6.11 -1.12 3.99
CA TYR A 63 5.58 -2.45 3.75
C TYR A 63 6.30 -3.19 2.61
N ALA A 64 6.80 -2.48 1.60
CA ALA A 64 7.58 -3.07 0.50
C ALA A 64 8.91 -3.65 1.02
N GLU A 65 9.57 -2.97 1.96
CA GLU A 65 10.81 -3.45 2.58
C GLU A 65 10.58 -4.67 3.50
N GLN A 66 9.45 -4.73 4.22
CA GLN A 66 9.11 -5.89 5.04
C GLN A 66 8.79 -7.15 4.21
N LEU A 67 8.19 -7.01 3.03
CA LEU A 67 7.97 -8.15 2.11
C LEU A 67 9.28 -8.67 1.50
N ILE A 68 10.27 -7.79 1.26
CA ILE A 68 11.62 -8.21 0.82
C ILE A 68 12.37 -8.91 1.96
N GLY A 69 12.25 -8.43 3.20
CA GLY A 69 12.84 -9.07 4.38
C GLY A 69 12.32 -10.50 4.65
N ALA A 70 11.03 -10.76 4.35
CA ALA A 70 10.43 -12.07 4.47
C ALA A 70 10.93 -13.10 3.44
N GLN A 71 11.45 -12.67 2.28
CA GLN A 71 12.04 -13.57 1.29
C GLN A 71 13.52 -13.90 1.58
N VAL A 72 14.27 -12.99 2.21
CA VAL A 72 15.71 -13.18 2.50
C VAL A 72 15.95 -14.05 3.74
N GLY A 73 14.93 -14.30 4.57
CA GLY A 73 15.00 -15.20 5.74
C GLY A 73 15.01 -16.70 5.42
N MET A 74 14.67 -17.13 4.20
CA MET A 74 14.59 -18.55 3.84
C MET A 74 15.84 -19.11 3.13
N GLN A 75 16.85 -18.30 2.81
CA GLN A 75 18.07 -18.76 2.11
C GLN A 75 19.30 -19.05 3.01
N ARG A 76 19.13 -19.26 4.33
CA ARG A 76 20.26 -19.63 5.22
C ARG A 76 20.15 -20.99 5.91
N LYS A 77 19.31 -21.91 5.39
CA LYS A 77 19.28 -23.30 5.88
C LYS A 77 19.26 -24.32 4.73
N GLN A 78 20.28 -24.31 3.88
CA GLN A 78 20.61 -25.49 3.07
C GLN A 78 22.06 -25.50 2.61
N LYS A 79 22.97 -26.05 3.43
CA LYS A 79 23.84 -27.21 3.10
C LYS A 79 25.11 -27.24 3.97
N VAL A 80 25.23 -28.39 4.66
CA VAL A 80 26.41 -29.21 5.01
C VAL A 80 27.53 -28.53 5.79
#